data_AF-B1Y3W6-F1
#
_entry.id   AF-B1Y3W6-F1
#
_cell.length_a   1.000
_cell.length_b   1.000
_cell.length_c   1.000
_cell.angle_alpha   90.00
_cell.angle_beta   90.00
_cell.angle_gamma   90.00
#
_symmetry.space_group_name_H-M   'P 1'
#
loop_
_entity.id
_entity.type
_entity.pdbx_description
1 polymer ?
#
loop_
_entity_poly.entity_id
_entity_poly.type
_entity_poly.pdbx_seq_one_letter_code
_entity_poly.pdbx_strand_id
1 'polypeptide(L)'
;MSIPRPARREPSRSIGAKVGRTIALAFTLGVGATAAQAELVSSTLSFDSLGASTLGVPVPAGHGGFDWGSQWFSMTTAGAPGETFLATSLAGSTRITRSDHGDFFFDGADFWSRRSVDSTGDFHFMLYNDGKVVYDGVALKDKRVFKGTASFMSVAAGTPIDAIAFAFDNDDYDHLAMDNFRFRIDATAAGSVTAVPEPHTTAMLLAGLGVIGVMGRRRRQHQTQSEKL
;
A
#
# COMPACT_ATOMS: atom_id res chain seq x y z
N MET A 1 25.18 -8.71 -57.08
CA MET A 1 25.68 -7.36 -56.73
C MET A 1 26.65 -7.54 -55.58
N SER A 2 27.95 -7.39 -55.85
CA SER A 2 29.05 -7.83 -54.98
C SER A 2 29.54 -6.66 -54.14
N ILE A 3 29.47 -6.77 -52.81
CA ILE A 3 29.96 -5.72 -51.89
C ILE A 3 31.33 -6.15 -51.35
N PRO A 4 32.39 -5.33 -51.47
CA PRO A 4 33.75 -5.69 -51.11
C PRO A 4 34.02 -5.65 -49.59
N ARG A 5 34.98 -6.49 -49.19
CA ARG A 5 35.54 -6.72 -47.85
C ARG A 5 36.51 -5.58 -47.40
N PRO A 6 37.00 -5.60 -46.13
CA PRO A 6 37.22 -4.42 -45.29
C PRO A 6 38.62 -3.79 -45.39
N ALA A 7 38.72 -2.53 -44.96
CA ALA A 7 39.99 -1.85 -44.78
C ALA A 7 40.63 -2.18 -43.41
N ARG A 8 41.94 -2.41 -43.51
CA ARG A 8 42.88 -2.96 -42.55
C ARG A 8 43.55 -1.83 -41.75
N ARG A 9 43.90 -2.17 -40.51
CA ARG A 9 44.80 -1.54 -39.50
C ARG A 9 45.72 -0.40 -39.98
N GLU A 10 46.04 0.50 -39.05
CA GLU A 10 47.44 0.72 -38.58
C GLU A 10 47.48 1.31 -37.16
N PRO A 11 48.55 1.02 -36.37
CA PRO A 11 48.75 1.45 -34.99
C PRO A 11 49.60 2.74 -34.92
N SER A 12 49.39 3.60 -33.91
CA SER A 12 50.31 4.72 -33.68
C SER A 12 50.55 5.03 -32.20
N ARG A 13 51.77 4.64 -31.80
CA ARG A 13 52.74 5.35 -30.93
C ARG A 13 52.34 5.79 -29.51
N SER A 14 52.85 4.98 -28.59
CA SER A 14 53.58 5.33 -27.36
C SER A 14 54.34 6.67 -27.38
N ILE A 15 54.20 7.45 -26.29
CA ILE A 15 55.15 8.29 -25.52
C ILE A 15 54.33 8.68 -24.26
N GLY A 16 54.67 8.49 -22.99
CA GLY A 16 55.94 8.51 -22.27
C GLY A 16 55.75 9.48 -21.09
N ALA A 17 55.75 9.00 -19.84
CA ALA A 17 56.06 9.80 -18.64
C ALA A 17 56.11 8.89 -17.40
N LYS A 18 57.33 8.60 -16.94
CA LYS A 18 57.57 8.11 -15.58
C LYS A 18 57.39 9.29 -14.63
N VAL A 19 56.32 9.28 -13.84
CA VAL A 19 56.16 10.19 -12.69
C VAL A 19 56.10 9.34 -11.44
N GLY A 20 57.06 9.59 -10.54
CA GLY A 20 57.22 8.88 -9.27
C GLY A 20 55.93 8.94 -8.45
N ARG A 21 55.43 7.77 -8.05
CA ARG A 21 54.34 7.65 -7.10
C ARG A 21 54.92 7.65 -5.69
N THR A 22 54.94 8.81 -5.07
CA THR A 22 54.98 8.95 -3.61
C THR A 22 53.71 8.30 -3.06
N ILE A 23 53.85 7.17 -2.36
CA ILE A 23 52.74 6.53 -1.65
C ILE A 23 52.52 7.34 -0.38
N ALA A 24 51.70 8.38 -0.48
CA ALA A 24 51.11 9.02 0.69
C ALA A 24 49.97 8.11 1.18
N LEU A 25 50.23 7.40 2.27
CA LEU A 25 49.22 6.61 2.98
C LEU A 25 48.31 7.58 3.74
N ALA A 26 47.34 8.18 3.02
CA ALA A 26 46.32 9.01 3.63
C ALA A 26 45.33 8.09 4.35
N PHE A 27 45.44 8.04 5.69
CA PHE A 27 44.40 7.50 6.55
C PHE A 27 43.22 8.50 6.55
N THR A 28 42.35 8.41 5.56
CA THR A 28 41.03 9.05 5.63
C THR A 28 40.21 8.31 6.67
N LEU A 29 40.10 8.91 7.87
CA LEU A 29 39.04 8.63 8.83
C LEU A 29 37.71 9.00 8.16
N GLY A 30 37.19 8.08 7.36
CA GLY A 30 35.85 8.16 6.84
C GLY A 30 34.90 8.00 8.03
N VAL A 31 34.42 9.11 8.57
CA VAL A 31 33.14 9.11 9.28
C VAL A 31 32.11 8.74 8.22
N GLY A 32 31.88 7.44 8.07
CA GLY A 32 30.83 6.92 7.21
C GLY A 32 29.52 7.42 7.79
N ALA A 33 28.99 8.50 7.22
CA ALA A 33 27.59 8.85 7.42
C ALA A 33 26.80 7.67 6.83
N THR A 34 26.42 6.73 7.69
CA THR A 34 25.39 5.76 7.35
C THR A 34 24.14 6.59 7.13
N ALA A 35 23.79 6.83 5.87
CA ALA A 35 22.49 7.38 5.53
C ALA A 35 21.46 6.49 6.23
N ALA A 36 20.75 7.06 7.20
CA ALA A 36 19.67 6.35 7.86
C ALA A 36 18.69 5.94 6.76
N GLN A 37 18.55 4.64 6.54
CA GLN A 37 17.52 4.15 5.63
C GLN A 37 16.19 4.47 6.30
N ALA A 38 15.33 5.19 5.59
CA ALA A 38 13.97 5.43 6.03
C ALA A 38 13.31 4.08 6.31
N GLU A 39 12.84 3.88 7.54
CA GLU A 39 12.09 2.69 7.90
C GLU A 39 10.70 2.79 7.28
N LEU A 40 10.31 1.77 6.50
CA LEU A 40 8.99 1.70 5.90
C LEU A 40 8.05 0.92 6.81
N VAL A 41 6.95 1.53 7.20
CA VAL A 41 5.90 0.89 8.00
C VAL A 41 4.84 0.33 7.06
N SER A 42 4.60 -0.98 7.14
CA SER A 42 3.54 -1.65 6.38
C SER A 42 2.21 -1.51 7.09
N SER A 43 1.14 -1.28 6.32
CA SER A 43 -0.23 -1.18 6.82
C SER A 43 -1.19 -1.89 5.87
N THR A 44 -2.28 -2.41 6.42
CA THR A 44 -3.43 -2.91 5.68
C THR A 44 -4.65 -2.17 6.20
N LEU A 45 -5.38 -1.53 5.29
CA LEU A 45 -6.61 -0.83 5.58
C LEU A 45 -7.80 -1.69 5.16
N SER A 46 -8.58 -2.13 6.15
CA SER A 46 -9.91 -2.69 5.93
C SER A 46 -10.98 -1.59 6.00
N PHE A 47 -12.17 -1.88 5.48
CA PHE A 47 -13.28 -0.91 5.45
C PHE A 47 -14.40 -1.24 6.43
N ASP A 48 -14.28 -2.30 7.23
CA ASP A 48 -15.32 -2.80 8.15
C ASP A 48 -15.81 -1.75 9.16
N SER A 49 -14.97 -0.78 9.49
CA SER A 49 -15.32 0.31 10.40
C SER A 49 -16.30 1.33 9.82
N LEU A 50 -16.53 1.33 8.49
CA LEU A 50 -17.46 2.24 7.82
C LEU A 50 -18.93 1.83 7.98
N GLY A 51 -19.18 0.61 8.45
CA GLY A 51 -20.52 0.11 8.73
C GLY A 51 -21.29 -0.37 7.48
N ALA A 52 -22.40 -1.06 7.74
CA ALA A 52 -23.16 -1.73 6.70
C ALA A 52 -23.91 -0.77 5.76
N SER A 53 -23.80 -0.99 4.46
CA SER A 53 -24.59 -0.28 3.45
C SER A 53 -24.79 -1.12 2.19
N THR A 54 -26.04 -1.45 1.87
CA THR A 54 -26.36 -2.23 0.65
C THR A 54 -26.47 -1.36 -0.61
N LEU A 55 -26.72 -0.06 -0.45
CA LEU A 55 -26.82 0.90 -1.56
C LEU A 55 -25.49 1.60 -1.86
N GLY A 56 -24.54 1.51 -0.92
CA GLY A 56 -23.28 2.21 -0.96
C GLY A 56 -23.38 3.64 -0.47
N VAL A 57 -22.37 4.04 0.30
CA VAL A 57 -22.20 5.41 0.77
C VAL A 57 -20.81 5.90 0.36
N PRO A 58 -20.64 7.18 0.00
CA PRO A 58 -19.33 7.72 -0.32
C PRO A 58 -18.33 7.44 0.82
N VAL A 59 -17.12 7.02 0.49
CA VAL A 59 -16.07 6.81 1.49
C VAL A 59 -15.74 8.16 2.14
N PRO A 60 -15.73 8.26 3.49
CA PRO A 60 -15.37 9.51 4.15
C PRO A 60 -13.96 9.99 3.74
N ALA A 61 -13.83 11.29 3.48
CA ALA A 61 -12.53 11.90 3.21
C ALA A 61 -11.58 11.66 4.39
N GLY A 62 -10.33 11.25 4.11
CA GLY A 62 -9.35 10.95 5.14
C GLY A 62 -9.46 9.56 5.76
N HIS A 63 -10.42 8.73 5.33
CA HIS A 63 -10.50 7.36 5.80
C HIS A 63 -9.20 6.61 5.53
N GLY A 64 -8.57 6.08 6.58
CA GLY A 64 -7.27 5.42 6.51
C GLY A 64 -6.10 6.31 6.10
N GLY A 65 -6.26 7.64 6.14
CA GLY A 65 -5.25 8.60 5.67
C GLY A 65 -5.28 8.85 4.15
N PHE A 66 -6.33 8.43 3.45
CA PHE A 66 -6.48 8.59 2.01
C PHE A 66 -7.70 9.43 1.63
N ASP A 67 -7.54 10.18 0.54
CA ASP A 67 -8.63 10.71 -0.25
C ASP A 67 -8.99 9.68 -1.33
N TRP A 68 -10.26 9.27 -1.28
CA TRP A 68 -10.85 8.27 -2.16
C TRP A 68 -11.61 8.92 -3.34
N GLY A 69 -11.66 10.24 -3.42
CA GLY A 69 -12.42 10.95 -4.44
C GLY A 69 -13.93 10.64 -4.39
N SER A 70 -14.61 10.89 -5.51
CA SER A 70 -16.08 10.78 -5.58
C SER A 70 -16.59 9.44 -6.13
N GLN A 71 -15.69 8.54 -6.52
CA GLN A 71 -16.03 7.32 -7.26
C GLN A 71 -16.04 6.06 -6.41
N TRP A 72 -15.49 6.12 -5.20
CA TRP A 72 -15.43 5.01 -4.28
C TRP A 72 -16.54 5.09 -3.24
N PHE A 73 -17.27 3.98 -3.08
CA PHE A 73 -18.38 3.82 -2.15
C PHE A 73 -18.12 2.61 -1.27
N SER A 74 -18.32 2.74 0.04
CA SER A 74 -18.29 1.60 0.95
C SER A 74 -19.63 0.88 0.96
N MET A 75 -19.58 -0.45 0.82
CA MET A 75 -20.76 -1.31 0.70
C MET A 75 -20.60 -2.61 1.48
N THR A 76 -21.72 -3.25 1.79
CA THR A 76 -21.77 -4.62 2.30
C THR A 76 -22.71 -5.45 1.45
N THR A 77 -22.53 -6.78 1.50
CA THR A 77 -23.53 -7.70 0.96
C THR A 77 -24.56 -8.04 2.04
N ALA A 78 -25.80 -8.33 1.64
CA ALA A 78 -26.85 -8.73 2.60
C ALA A 78 -26.48 -10.00 3.40
N GLY A 79 -25.67 -10.89 2.80
CA GLY A 79 -25.20 -12.12 3.43
C GLY A 79 -24.03 -11.93 4.40
N ALA A 80 -23.32 -10.80 4.32
CA ALA A 80 -22.15 -10.50 5.15
C ALA A 80 -22.14 -9.01 5.55
N PRO A 81 -23.07 -8.56 6.41
CA PRO A 81 -23.17 -7.15 6.81
C PRO A 81 -21.98 -6.65 7.65
N GLY A 82 -21.11 -7.55 8.11
CA GLY A 82 -19.87 -7.20 8.82
C GLY A 82 -18.65 -7.07 7.90
N GLU A 83 -18.77 -7.40 6.62
CA GLU A 83 -17.69 -7.34 5.64
C GLU A 83 -17.92 -6.15 4.71
N THR A 84 -17.29 -5.03 5.05
CA THR A 84 -17.42 -3.80 4.26
C THR A 84 -16.28 -3.72 3.27
N PHE A 85 -16.61 -3.43 2.02
CA PHE A 85 -15.67 -3.31 0.92
C PHE A 85 -15.92 -2.02 0.14
N LEU A 86 -14.96 -1.62 -0.68
CA LEU A 86 -15.12 -0.52 -1.60
C LEU A 86 -15.60 -0.98 -2.97
N ALA A 87 -16.46 -0.18 -3.58
CA ALA A 87 -16.98 -0.39 -4.91
C ALA A 87 -16.93 0.91 -5.71
N THR A 88 -16.80 0.82 -7.03
CA THR A 88 -17.02 1.97 -7.91
C THR A 88 -18.46 1.99 -8.45
N SER A 89 -19.00 3.17 -8.77
CA SER A 89 -20.40 3.30 -9.19
C SER A 89 -20.65 4.15 -10.44
N LEU A 90 -19.69 4.95 -10.91
CA LEU A 90 -19.86 5.77 -12.11
C LEU A 90 -18.61 5.71 -12.99
N ALA A 91 -18.81 5.94 -14.29
CA ALA A 91 -17.72 6.13 -15.24
C ALA A 91 -16.95 7.40 -14.84
N GLY A 92 -15.66 7.27 -14.54
CA GLY A 92 -14.84 8.40 -14.13
C GLY A 92 -13.49 8.00 -13.54
N SER A 93 -12.67 8.99 -13.23
CA SER A 93 -11.35 8.79 -12.64
C SER A 93 -11.47 8.30 -11.19
N THR A 94 -11.01 7.09 -10.93
CA THR A 94 -10.91 6.45 -9.60
C THR A 94 -9.56 6.75 -8.97
N ARG A 95 -9.27 8.03 -8.71
CA ARG A 95 -7.97 8.44 -8.15
C ARG A 95 -7.98 8.28 -6.63
N ILE A 96 -6.94 7.64 -6.09
CA ILE A 96 -6.67 7.51 -4.66
C ILE A 96 -5.35 8.24 -4.37
N THR A 97 -5.34 9.13 -3.38
CA THR A 97 -4.14 9.86 -2.92
C THR A 97 -4.08 9.87 -1.41
N ARG A 98 -2.90 10.04 -0.81
CA ARG A 98 -2.85 10.33 0.63
C ARG A 98 -3.46 11.69 0.93
N SER A 99 -4.19 11.81 2.04
CA SER A 99 -4.84 13.06 2.45
C SER A 99 -3.87 14.14 2.90
N ASP A 100 -2.65 13.76 3.29
CA ASP A 100 -1.56 14.69 3.59
C ASP A 100 -0.67 14.97 2.36
N HIS A 101 -1.05 14.47 1.18
CA HIS A 101 -0.29 14.57 -0.06
C HIS A 101 1.13 13.98 0.02
N GLY A 102 1.41 13.11 1.00
CA GLY A 102 2.68 12.41 1.10
C GLY A 102 2.79 11.25 0.12
N ASP A 103 4.03 10.83 -0.12
CA ASP A 103 4.33 9.62 -0.88
C ASP A 103 4.01 8.34 -0.09
N PHE A 104 3.74 7.26 -0.81
CA PHE A 104 3.56 5.92 -0.27
C PHE A 104 3.98 4.85 -1.28
N PHE A 105 4.13 3.61 -0.82
CA PHE A 105 4.27 2.45 -1.69
C PHE A 105 2.95 1.71 -1.71
N PHE A 106 2.42 1.41 -2.90
CA PHE A 106 1.27 0.55 -3.05
C PHE A 106 1.73 -0.90 -3.19
N ASP A 107 1.36 -1.74 -2.24
CA ASP A 107 1.74 -3.15 -2.23
C ASP A 107 0.64 -4.04 -2.83
N GLY A 108 -0.61 -3.55 -2.90
CA GLY A 108 -1.74 -4.24 -3.54
C GLY A 108 -3.04 -4.13 -2.75
N ALA A 109 -4.08 -4.82 -3.22
CA ALA A 109 -5.34 -4.99 -2.50
C ALA A 109 -6.03 -6.28 -2.97
N ASP A 110 -7.07 -6.70 -2.27
CA ASP A 110 -7.92 -7.81 -2.71
C ASP A 110 -9.03 -7.28 -3.61
N PHE A 111 -9.20 -7.88 -4.79
CA PHE A 111 -10.19 -7.44 -5.80
C PHE A 111 -11.11 -8.59 -6.23
N TRP A 112 -12.37 -8.27 -6.50
CA TRP A 112 -13.37 -9.20 -7.02
C TRP A 112 -14.49 -8.49 -7.77
N SER A 113 -15.35 -9.26 -8.43
CA SER A 113 -16.59 -8.79 -9.06
C SER A 113 -17.73 -8.77 -8.04
N ARG A 114 -18.44 -7.65 -7.97
CA ARG A 114 -19.71 -7.52 -7.22
C ARG A 114 -20.84 -8.37 -7.79
N ARG A 115 -20.77 -8.71 -9.08
CA ARG A 115 -21.81 -9.48 -9.79
C ARG A 115 -21.72 -10.99 -9.57
N SER A 116 -20.78 -11.49 -8.77
CA SER A 116 -20.57 -12.92 -8.48
C SER A 116 -19.82 -13.68 -9.59
N VAL A 117 -19.93 -15.02 -9.59
CA VAL A 117 -19.05 -15.99 -10.27
C VAL A 117 -19.08 -15.91 -11.80
N ASP A 118 -20.15 -15.37 -12.39
CA ASP A 118 -20.36 -15.26 -13.83
C ASP A 118 -19.87 -13.93 -14.45
N SER A 119 -19.38 -13.01 -13.62
CA SER A 119 -18.86 -11.72 -14.09
C SER A 119 -17.34 -11.68 -14.01
N THR A 120 -16.71 -11.62 -15.18
CA THR A 120 -15.30 -11.27 -15.34
C THR A 120 -15.22 -9.88 -15.94
N GLY A 121 -14.63 -8.95 -15.19
CA GLY A 121 -14.18 -7.68 -15.73
C GLY A 121 -12.67 -7.55 -15.54
N ASP A 122 -12.13 -6.47 -16.09
CA ASP A 122 -10.72 -6.17 -16.03
C ASP A 122 -10.46 -4.69 -15.78
N PHE A 123 -9.26 -4.42 -15.32
CA PHE A 123 -8.77 -3.07 -15.13
C PHE A 123 -7.24 -3.03 -15.26
N HIS A 124 -6.72 -1.82 -15.32
CA HIS A 124 -5.31 -1.51 -15.31
C HIS A 124 -5.00 -0.56 -14.16
N PHE A 125 -3.86 -0.77 -13.51
CA PHE A 125 -3.32 0.21 -12.58
C PHE A 125 -2.58 1.32 -13.34
N MET A 126 -2.78 2.55 -12.90
CA MET A 126 -1.94 3.70 -13.25
C MET A 126 -1.38 4.27 -11.96
N LEU A 127 -0.05 4.34 -11.84
CA LEU A 127 0.62 4.87 -10.65
C LEU A 127 1.36 6.15 -11.00
N TYR A 128 1.27 7.13 -10.12
CA TYR A 128 1.84 8.46 -10.32
C TYR A 128 2.87 8.78 -9.24
N ASN A 129 3.86 9.59 -9.59
CA ASN A 129 4.77 10.25 -8.65
C ASN A 129 5.02 11.66 -9.16
N ASP A 130 4.76 12.67 -8.33
CA ASP A 130 4.82 14.09 -8.69
C ASP A 130 4.05 14.42 -9.98
N GLY A 131 2.86 13.84 -10.12
CA GLY A 131 2.00 13.99 -11.30
C GLY A 131 2.51 13.32 -12.59
N LYS A 132 3.61 12.57 -12.54
CA LYS A 132 4.12 11.76 -13.67
C LYS A 132 3.70 10.31 -13.52
N VAL A 133 3.30 9.68 -14.62
CA VAL A 133 3.00 8.25 -14.64
C VAL A 133 4.31 7.46 -14.49
N VAL A 134 4.47 6.73 -13.39
CA VAL A 134 5.61 5.82 -13.13
C VAL A 134 5.26 4.37 -13.44
N TYR A 135 3.96 4.06 -13.53
CA TYR A 135 3.47 2.78 -14.00
C TYR A 135 2.21 2.98 -14.84
N ASP A 136 2.21 2.44 -16.06
CA ASP A 136 1.08 2.50 -16.98
C ASP A 136 0.68 1.07 -17.39
N GLY A 137 -0.28 0.49 -16.67
CA GLY A 137 -0.80 -0.84 -16.97
C GLY A 137 -1.48 -0.91 -18.34
N VAL A 138 -2.00 0.20 -18.87
CA VAL A 138 -2.64 0.25 -20.19
C VAL A 138 -1.58 0.14 -21.28
N ALA A 139 -0.54 0.98 -21.23
CA ALA A 139 0.55 0.96 -22.19
C ALA A 139 1.32 -0.37 -22.15
N LEU A 140 1.48 -0.95 -20.96
CA LEU A 140 2.15 -2.25 -20.77
C LEU A 140 1.25 -3.44 -21.13
N LYS A 141 -0.05 -3.22 -21.36
CA LYS A 141 -1.07 -4.28 -21.48
C LYS A 141 -1.07 -5.24 -20.29
N ASP A 142 -0.67 -4.74 -19.12
CA ASP A 142 -0.71 -5.48 -17.86
C ASP A 142 -2.11 -5.38 -17.26
N LYS A 143 -2.96 -6.27 -17.73
CA LYS A 143 -4.37 -6.34 -17.35
C LYS A 143 -4.53 -7.14 -16.05
N ARG A 144 -5.37 -6.64 -15.16
CA ARG A 144 -5.85 -7.35 -13.97
C ARG A 144 -7.26 -7.82 -14.22
N VAL A 145 -7.55 -9.07 -13.84
CA VAL A 145 -8.87 -9.69 -14.05
C VAL A 145 -9.48 -9.99 -12.70
N PHE A 146 -10.61 -9.38 -12.40
CA PHE A 146 -11.38 -9.70 -11.20
C PHE A 146 -12.49 -10.70 -11.53
N LYS A 147 -12.78 -11.56 -10.55
CA LYS A 147 -13.74 -12.66 -10.64
C LYS A 147 -14.67 -12.60 -9.43
N GLY A 148 -15.69 -13.43 -9.34
CA GLY A 148 -16.57 -13.50 -8.15
C GLY A 148 -15.89 -13.90 -6.82
N THR A 149 -14.58 -14.07 -6.76
CA THR A 149 -13.83 -14.38 -5.54
C THR A 149 -12.68 -13.40 -5.36
N ALA A 150 -12.51 -12.90 -4.14
CA ALA A 150 -11.42 -12.02 -3.75
C ALA A 150 -10.07 -12.62 -4.14
N SER A 151 -9.29 -11.86 -4.88
CA SER A 151 -7.94 -12.23 -5.31
C SER A 151 -7.02 -11.06 -5.04
N PHE A 152 -5.91 -11.33 -4.37
CA PHE A 152 -4.88 -10.31 -4.16
C PHE A 152 -4.24 -9.93 -5.49
N MET A 153 -4.19 -8.64 -5.78
CA MET A 153 -3.52 -8.09 -6.96
C MET A 153 -2.62 -6.94 -6.56
N SER A 154 -1.43 -6.92 -7.15
CA SER A 154 -0.39 -5.93 -6.85
C SER A 154 0.27 -5.38 -8.10
N VAL A 155 1.03 -4.31 -7.90
CA VAL A 155 1.99 -3.77 -8.86
C VAL A 155 3.31 -3.61 -8.13
N ALA A 156 4.38 -4.16 -8.69
CA ALA A 156 5.72 -3.97 -8.14
C ALA A 156 6.26 -2.58 -8.51
N ALA A 157 5.68 -1.52 -7.93
CA ALA A 157 6.25 -0.19 -8.02
C ALA A 157 7.50 -0.16 -7.12
N GLY A 158 8.69 -0.23 -7.72
CA GLY A 158 9.96 -0.14 -7.00
C GLY A 158 10.26 1.25 -6.41
N THR A 159 9.34 2.19 -6.57
CA THR A 159 9.47 3.60 -6.18
C THR A 159 8.23 4.07 -5.43
N PRO A 160 8.35 5.08 -4.55
CA PRO A 160 7.19 5.74 -3.96
C PRO A 160 6.28 6.34 -5.04
N ILE A 161 5.00 6.46 -4.71
CA ILE A 161 3.94 7.01 -5.55
C ILE A 161 3.14 8.04 -4.73
N ASP A 162 2.52 9.00 -5.40
CA ASP A 162 1.62 10.00 -4.80
C ASP A 162 0.14 9.72 -5.10
N ALA A 163 -0.14 8.89 -6.11
CA ALA A 163 -1.49 8.53 -6.50
C ALA A 163 -1.60 7.17 -7.21
N ILE A 164 -2.77 6.55 -7.07
CA ILE A 164 -3.23 5.40 -7.85
C ILE A 164 -4.46 5.82 -8.64
N ALA A 165 -4.60 5.35 -9.88
CA ALA A 165 -5.86 5.36 -10.60
C ALA A 165 -6.12 3.98 -11.24
N PHE A 166 -7.39 3.69 -11.51
CA PHE A 166 -7.83 2.48 -12.20
C PHE A 166 -8.39 2.87 -13.56
N ALA A 167 -7.87 2.25 -14.61
CA ALA A 167 -8.39 2.39 -15.97
C ALA A 167 -9.13 1.11 -16.37
N PHE A 168 -10.21 1.28 -17.12
CA PHE A 168 -11.03 0.19 -17.65
C PHE A 168 -11.07 0.34 -19.17
N ASP A 169 -10.92 -0.76 -19.89
CA ASP A 169 -11.09 -0.82 -21.35
C ASP A 169 -12.49 -1.31 -21.75
N ASN A 170 -13.39 -1.48 -20.76
CA ASN A 170 -14.77 -1.91 -20.92
C ASN A 170 -15.73 -1.16 -19.95
N ASP A 171 -17.01 -1.52 -19.98
CA ASP A 171 -18.06 -0.93 -19.13
C ASP A 171 -18.23 -1.65 -17.77
N ASP A 172 -17.28 -2.48 -17.33
CA ASP A 172 -17.35 -3.22 -16.04
C ASP A 172 -16.80 -2.43 -14.85
N TYR A 173 -16.60 -1.12 -14.98
CA TYR A 173 -16.08 -0.29 -13.90
C TYR A 173 -16.96 -0.42 -12.63
N ASP A 174 -18.28 -0.46 -12.81
CA ASP A 174 -19.25 -0.62 -11.74
C ASP A 174 -19.29 -2.06 -11.18
N HIS A 175 -18.46 -2.99 -11.63
CA HIS A 175 -18.38 -4.33 -11.01
C HIS A 175 -17.17 -4.52 -10.13
N LEU A 176 -16.22 -3.60 -10.15
CA LEU A 176 -15.03 -3.71 -9.31
C LEU A 176 -15.39 -3.53 -7.83
N ALA A 177 -15.00 -4.52 -7.04
CA ALA A 177 -14.89 -4.43 -5.59
C ALA A 177 -13.43 -4.53 -5.14
N MET A 178 -13.11 -3.86 -4.03
CA MET A 178 -11.79 -3.84 -3.42
C MET A 178 -11.88 -3.84 -1.89
N ASP A 179 -10.97 -4.55 -1.23
CA ASP A 179 -10.77 -4.50 0.22
C ASP A 179 -9.29 -4.78 0.57
N ASN A 180 -8.93 -4.64 1.85
CA ASN A 180 -7.59 -4.88 2.39
C ASN A 180 -6.52 -4.13 1.61
N PHE A 181 -6.67 -2.80 1.51
CA PHE A 181 -5.72 -1.94 0.80
C PHE A 181 -4.36 -1.93 1.53
N ARG A 182 -3.32 -2.45 0.88
CA ARG A 182 -1.98 -2.66 1.48
C ARG A 182 -1.00 -1.62 0.95
N PHE A 183 -0.31 -0.97 1.88
CA PHE A 183 0.62 0.09 1.55
C PHE A 183 1.76 0.18 2.58
N ARG A 184 2.84 0.83 2.18
CA ARG A 184 3.92 1.24 3.07
C ARG A 184 4.14 2.74 3.01
N ILE A 185 4.50 3.33 4.15
CA ILE A 185 4.87 4.75 4.26
C ILE A 185 6.18 4.88 5.05
N ASP A 186 6.88 5.99 4.86
CA ASP A 186 8.00 6.37 5.73
C ASP A 186 7.50 6.51 7.18
N ALA A 187 8.20 5.88 8.13
CA ALA A 187 7.88 5.92 9.56
C ALA A 187 7.77 7.36 10.10
N THR A 188 8.54 8.30 9.53
CA THR A 188 8.44 9.72 9.90
C THR A 188 7.10 10.34 9.50
N ALA A 189 6.50 9.86 8.41
CA ALA A 189 5.17 10.27 7.96
C ALA A 189 4.04 9.55 8.72
N ALA A 190 4.29 8.32 9.21
CA ALA A 190 3.31 7.52 9.95
C ALA A 190 2.83 8.17 11.24
N GLY A 191 3.65 8.99 11.90
CA GLY A 191 3.27 9.72 13.12
C GLY A 191 2.13 10.73 12.95
N SER A 192 1.79 11.09 11.70
CA SER A 192 0.65 11.96 11.37
C SER A 192 -0.65 11.21 11.08
N VAL A 193 -0.56 9.91 10.75
CA VAL A 193 -1.73 9.06 10.54
C VAL A 193 -2.17 8.57 11.90
N THR A 194 -3.19 9.19 12.48
CA THR A 194 -3.81 8.65 13.68
C THR A 194 -4.39 7.28 13.32
N ALA A 195 -3.73 6.20 13.72
CA ALA A 195 -4.29 4.86 13.60
C ALA A 195 -5.68 4.91 14.25
N VAL A 196 -6.73 4.79 13.44
CA VAL A 196 -8.10 4.68 13.95
C VAL A 196 -8.12 3.39 14.73
N PRO A 197 -8.23 3.42 16.08
CA PRO A 197 -8.26 2.19 16.84
C PRO A 197 -9.51 1.44 16.42
N GLU A 198 -9.34 0.25 15.86
CA GLU A 198 -10.48 -0.58 15.52
C GLU A 198 -11.33 -0.77 16.78
N PRO A 199 -12.65 -0.53 16.74
CA PRO A 199 -13.49 -0.47 17.94
C PRO A 199 -13.44 -1.77 18.76
N HIS A 200 -13.22 -2.91 18.12
CA HIS A 200 -13.03 -4.21 18.76
C HIS A 200 -11.68 -4.36 19.47
N THR A 201 -10.62 -3.71 19.02
CA THR A 201 -9.30 -3.74 19.67
C THR A 201 -9.35 -3.06 21.04
N THR A 202 -10.06 -1.93 21.14
CA THR A 202 -10.27 -1.27 22.43
C THR A 202 -11.15 -2.10 23.36
N ALA A 203 -12.19 -2.74 22.83
CA ALA A 203 -13.05 -3.63 23.60
C ALA A 203 -12.27 -4.83 24.18
N MET A 204 -11.38 -5.45 23.38
CA MET A 204 -10.53 -6.55 23.84
C MET A 204 -9.52 -6.11 24.89
N LEU A 205 -8.91 -4.93 24.73
CA LEU A 205 -7.99 -4.37 25.72
C LEU A 205 -8.71 -4.09 27.04
N LEU A 206 -9.88 -3.46 27.00
CA LEU A 206 -10.70 -3.19 28.18
C LEU A 206 -11.20 -4.47 28.85
N ALA A 207 -11.60 -5.47 28.06
CA ALA A 207 -11.97 -6.78 28.57
C ALA A 207 -10.78 -7.46 29.28
N GLY A 208 -9.59 -7.41 28.68
CA GLY A 208 -8.35 -7.94 29.27
C GLY A 208 -8.01 -7.26 30.61
N LEU A 209 -8.09 -5.93 30.67
CA LEU A 209 -7.88 -5.17 31.91
C LEU A 209 -8.95 -5.49 32.98
N GLY A 210 -10.20 -5.70 32.57
CA GLY A 210 -11.29 -6.11 33.45
C GLY A 210 -11.02 -7.47 34.11
N VAL A 211 -10.56 -8.45 33.34
CA VAL A 211 -10.20 -9.79 33.86
C VAL A 211 -9.05 -9.70 34.87
N ILE A 212 -8.01 -8.92 34.57
CA ILE A 212 -6.86 -8.71 35.49
C ILE A 212 -7.33 -8.04 36.79
N GLY A 213 -8.21 -7.04 36.71
CA GLY A 213 -8.78 -6.37 37.88
C GLY A 213 -9.57 -7.33 38.78
N VAL A 214 -10.43 -8.18 38.20
CA VAL A 214 -11.21 -9.17 38.96
C VAL A 214 -10.30 -10.22 39.62
N MET A 215 -9.29 -10.71 38.90
CA MET A 215 -8.31 -11.65 39.47
C MET A 215 -7.51 -11.03 40.61
N GLY A 216 -7.10 -9.76 40.48
CA GLY A 216 -6.41 -9.01 41.54
C GLY A 216 -7.27 -8.87 42.81
N ARG A 217 -8.57 -8.60 42.67
CA ARG A 217 -9.50 -8.49 43.80
C ARG A 217 -9.65 -9.81 44.56
N ARG A 218 -9.72 -10.94 43.86
CA ARG A 218 -9.85 -12.27 44.51
C ARG A 218 -8.61 -12.65 45.33
N ARG A 219 -7.40 -12.31 44.87
CA ARG A 219 -6.17 -12.61 45.60
C ARG A 219 -6.07 -11.90 46.95
N ARG A 220 -6.54 -10.65 47.04
CA ARG A 220 -6.57 -9.91 48.32
C ARG A 220 -7.52 -10.53 49.34
N GLN A 221 -8.65 -11.09 48.91
CA GLN A 221 -9.61 -11.74 49.81
C GLN A 221 -9.02 -12.98 50.49
N HIS A 222 -8.18 -13.75 49.79
CA HIS A 222 -7.50 -14.92 50.39
C HIS A 222 -6.39 -14.53 51.37
N GLN A 223 -5.67 -13.43 51.13
CA GLN A 223 -4.63 -12.95 52.07
C GLN A 223 -5.23 -12.45 53.38
N THR A 224 -6.35 -11.70 53.34
CA THR A 224 -6.99 -11.20 54.57
C THR A 224 -7.62 -12.31 55.43
N GLN A 225 -7.92 -13.47 54.87
CA GLN A 225 -8.36 -14.64 55.65
C GLN A 225 -7.21 -15.39 56.32
N SER A 226 -5.97 -15.23 55.83
CA SER A 226 -4.80 -15.93 56.38
C SER A 226 -4.19 -15.20 57.60
N GLU A 227 -4.53 -13.93 57.83
CA GLU A 227 -4.11 -13.15 59.01
C GLU A 227 -5.05 -13.28 60.21
N LYS A 228 -6.13 -14.07 60.10
CA LYS A 228 -7.12 -14.28 61.18
C LYS A 228 -7.05 -15.67 61.85
N LEU A 229 -5.99 -16.44 61.56
CA LEU A 229 -5.64 -17.70 62.23
C LEU A 229 -4.32 -17.51 62.98
#